data_AF-A0A6J3GAY4-F1
#
_entry.id   AF-A0A6J3GAY4-F1
#
_cell.length_a   1.000
_cell.length_b   1.000
_cell.length_c   1.000
_cell.angle_alpha   90.00
_cell.angle_beta   90.00
_cell.angle_gamma   90.00
#
_symmetry.space_group_name_H-M   'P 1'
#
loop_
_entity.id
_entity.type
_entity.pdbx_description
1 polymer ?
#
loop_
_entity_poly.entity_id
_entity_poly.type
_entity_poly.pdbx_seq_one_letter_code
_entity_poly.pdbx_strand_id
1 'polypeptide(L)'
;MSSDLTNDNIYCYECFSFHSVALEIYYLIKKRDENRTLEIFDERIFPLHRGEVPEEYFTYDPTHKIIFKFMRTLCNAKKVEAYLVIISLVYIKRLLECANINLCPSNWKRIVFGAILLVVKFGSDVAVCNKHLCKVFEKMTVDNM
;
A
#
# COMPACT_ATOMS: atom_id res chain seq x y z
N MET A 1 36.95 5.57 17.45
CA MET A 1 35.53 5.78 17.77
C MET A 1 34.81 6.05 16.46
N SER A 2 34.34 4.97 15.83
CA SER A 2 33.66 4.97 14.53
C SER A 2 32.51 3.99 14.67
N SER A 3 31.29 4.53 14.71
CA SER A 3 30.02 3.84 14.46
C SER A 3 28.90 4.81 14.85
N ASP A 4 28.29 5.47 13.86
CA ASP A 4 26.89 5.99 13.95
C ASP A 4 26.40 6.70 12.67
N LEU A 5 27.17 6.71 11.57
CA LEU A 5 26.73 7.29 10.28
C LEU A 5 25.87 6.36 9.40
N THR A 6 25.50 5.16 9.87
CA THR A 6 24.75 4.18 9.07
C THR A 6 23.24 4.24 9.27
N ASN A 7 22.74 4.83 10.36
CA ASN A 7 21.29 4.77 10.66
C ASN A 7 20.47 5.83 9.90
N ASP A 8 21.00 7.05 9.71
CA ASP A 8 20.27 8.14 9.04
C ASP A 8 20.15 7.96 7.52
N ASN A 9 21.13 7.31 6.88
CA ASN A 9 21.11 7.05 5.44
C ASN A 9 20.14 5.93 5.05
N ILE A 10 19.91 4.94 5.93
CA ILE A 10 18.97 3.84 5.70
C ILE A 10 17.52 4.37 5.69
N TYR A 11 17.17 5.24 6.66
CA TYR A 11 15.86 5.91 6.64
C TYR A 11 15.67 6.80 5.41
N CYS A 12 16.75 7.39 4.89
CA CYS A 12 16.69 8.23 3.70
C CYS A 12 16.40 7.40 2.43
N TYR A 13 17.04 6.24 2.26
CA TYR A 13 16.82 5.35 1.12
C TYR A 13 15.44 4.67 1.15
N GLU A 14 14.99 4.22 2.32
CA GLU A 14 13.65 3.65 2.52
C GLU A 14 12.56 4.69 2.22
N CYS A 15 12.69 5.90 2.77
CA CYS A 15 11.76 6.99 2.49
C CYS A 15 11.74 7.37 1.00
N PHE A 16 12.89 7.39 0.35
CA PHE A 16 12.97 7.65 -1.09
C PHE A 16 12.22 6.59 -1.90
N SER A 17 12.48 5.32 -1.64
CA SER A 17 11.84 4.20 -2.37
C SER A 17 10.32 4.21 -2.19
N PHE A 18 9.85 4.46 -0.97
CA PHE A 18 8.41 4.54 -0.68
C PHE A 18 7.78 5.73 -1.42
N HIS A 19 8.48 6.86 -1.49
CA HIS A 19 8.02 8.03 -2.22
C HIS A 19 7.92 7.76 -3.73
N SER A 20 8.94 7.12 -4.31
CA SER A 20 8.93 6.74 -5.73
C SER A 20 7.76 5.80 -6.06
N VAL A 21 7.51 4.79 -5.23
CA VAL A 21 6.39 3.87 -5.45
C VAL A 21 5.05 4.57 -5.27
N ALA A 22 4.90 5.44 -4.28
CA ALA A 22 3.68 6.22 -4.08
C ALA A 22 3.39 7.16 -5.27
N LEU A 23 4.42 7.78 -5.85
CA LEU A 23 4.29 8.57 -7.07
C LEU A 23 3.86 7.72 -8.27
N GLU A 24 4.42 6.52 -8.43
CA GLU A 24 4.03 5.64 -9.52
C GLU A 24 2.56 5.21 -9.40
N ILE A 25 2.11 4.84 -8.19
CA ILE A 25 0.69 4.54 -7.93
C ILE A 25 -0.19 5.75 -8.26
N TYR A 26 0.23 6.95 -7.84
CA TYR A 26 -0.46 8.18 -8.17
C TYR A 26 -0.57 8.40 -9.69
N TYR A 27 0.49 8.15 -10.44
CA TYR A 27 0.47 8.29 -11.89
C TYR A 27 -0.38 7.21 -12.58
N LEU A 28 -0.39 5.97 -12.08
CA LEU A 28 -1.29 4.92 -12.56
C LEU A 28 -2.75 5.34 -12.39
N ILE A 29 -3.11 5.90 -11.24
CA ILE A 29 -4.44 6.47 -11.00
C ILE A 29 -4.70 7.61 -12.00
N LYS A 30 -3.79 8.57 -12.15
CA LYS A 30 -4.01 9.75 -13.02
C LYS A 30 -4.07 9.45 -14.51
N LYS A 31 -3.38 8.40 -14.97
CA LYS A 31 -3.34 8.00 -16.39
C LYS A 31 -4.41 7.00 -16.77
N ARG A 32 -5.23 6.52 -15.83
CA ARG A 32 -6.32 5.60 -16.14
C ARG A 32 -7.29 6.24 -17.13
N ASP A 33 -7.79 5.43 -18.05
CA ASP A 33 -8.80 5.82 -19.02
C ASP A 33 -10.23 5.67 -18.47
N GLU A 34 -10.42 4.71 -17.58
CA GLU A 34 -11.71 4.33 -17.01
C GLU A 34 -11.57 3.89 -15.54
N ASN A 35 -12.68 3.50 -14.91
CA ASN A 35 -12.72 2.95 -13.55
C ASN A 35 -13.05 1.44 -13.55
N ARG A 36 -12.42 0.66 -14.44
CA ARG A 36 -12.56 -0.80 -14.49
C ARG A 36 -12.09 -1.42 -13.16
N THR A 37 -12.93 -2.19 -12.49
CA THR A 37 -12.64 -2.75 -11.16
C THR A 37 -13.25 -4.14 -10.99
N LEU A 38 -12.81 -4.87 -9.97
CA LEU A 38 -13.43 -6.10 -9.50
C LEU A 38 -14.02 -5.89 -8.11
N GLU A 39 -15.17 -6.51 -7.84
CA GLU A 39 -15.92 -6.38 -6.58
C GLU A 39 -15.05 -6.65 -5.34
N ILE A 40 -14.18 -7.66 -5.41
CA ILE A 40 -13.28 -8.05 -4.30
C ILE A 40 -12.34 -6.93 -3.84
N PHE A 41 -12.09 -5.95 -4.70
CA PHE A 41 -11.25 -4.80 -4.43
C PHE A 41 -12.06 -3.54 -4.09
N ASP A 42 -13.39 -3.58 -4.12
CA ASP A 42 -14.21 -2.43 -3.73
C ASP A 42 -14.21 -2.25 -2.21
N GLU A 43 -13.66 -1.13 -1.74
CA GLU A 43 -13.60 -0.77 -0.33
C GLU A 43 -14.97 -0.42 0.25
N ARG A 44 -15.96 -0.08 -0.57
CA ARG A 44 -17.35 0.12 -0.10
C ARG A 44 -17.98 -1.20 0.35
N ILE A 45 -17.69 -2.28 -0.38
CA ILE A 45 -18.23 -3.62 -0.11
C ILE A 45 -17.40 -4.30 0.98
N PHE A 46 -16.08 -4.11 0.93
CA PHE A 46 -15.15 -4.71 1.86
C PHE A 46 -14.25 -3.62 2.48
N PRO A 47 -14.71 -2.88 3.50
CA PRO A 47 -13.94 -1.78 4.07
C PRO A 47 -12.68 -2.27 4.79
N LEU A 48 -11.59 -1.50 4.70
CA LEU A 48 -10.33 -1.79 5.41
C LEU A 48 -10.34 -1.33 6.88
N HIS A 49 -11.24 -0.42 7.23
CA HIS A 49 -11.35 0.15 8.57
C HIS A 49 -12.75 -0.12 9.13
N ARG A 50 -12.88 -0.06 10.46
CA ARG A 50 -14.16 -0.22 11.14
C ARG A 50 -14.77 1.18 11.32
N GLY A 51 -15.72 1.55 10.47
CA GLY A 51 -16.42 2.83 10.53
C GLY A 51 -17.10 3.19 9.22
N GLU A 52 -17.93 4.23 9.24
CA GLU A 52 -18.46 4.82 8.01
C GLU A 52 -17.39 5.73 7.38
N VAL A 53 -17.09 5.52 6.10
CA VAL A 53 -16.29 6.47 5.31
C VAL A 53 -17.24 7.43 4.60
N PRO A 54 -16.95 8.73 4.60
CA PRO A 54 -17.61 9.66 3.70
C PRO A 54 -17.49 9.22 2.24
N GLU A 55 -18.58 9.29 1.48
CA GLU A 55 -18.63 8.89 0.05
C GLU A 55 -17.64 9.68 -0.82
N GLU A 56 -17.29 10.89 -0.38
CA GLU A 56 -16.27 11.76 -0.99
C GLU A 56 -14.92 11.04 -1.17
N TYR A 57 -14.59 10.12 -0.25
CA TYR A 57 -13.35 9.35 -0.27
C TYR A 57 -13.28 8.40 -1.48
N PHE A 58 -14.43 7.97 -1.98
CA PHE A 58 -14.55 7.12 -3.16
C PHE A 58 -14.86 7.91 -4.44
N THR A 59 -14.99 9.23 -4.32
CA THR A 59 -15.29 10.13 -5.45
C THR A 59 -14.02 10.73 -6.04
N TYR A 60 -13.05 11.10 -5.19
CA TYR A 60 -11.86 11.84 -5.61
C TYR A 60 -10.60 10.99 -5.59
N ASP A 61 -9.74 11.20 -6.59
CA ASP A 61 -8.43 10.57 -6.64
C ASP A 61 -7.57 11.00 -5.44
N PRO A 62 -6.86 10.07 -4.78
CA PRO A 62 -5.94 10.42 -3.72
C PRO A 62 -4.75 11.20 -4.28
N THR A 63 -4.20 12.11 -3.48
CA THR A 63 -2.92 12.73 -3.77
C THR A 63 -1.78 11.73 -3.50
N HIS A 64 -0.62 11.94 -4.13
CA HIS A 64 0.59 11.15 -3.84
C HIS A 64 0.97 11.19 -2.34
N LYS A 65 0.65 12.28 -1.61
CA LYS A 65 0.88 12.38 -0.16
C LYS A 65 0.00 11.42 0.64
N ILE A 66 -1.27 11.27 0.25
CA ILE A 66 -2.20 10.33 0.87
C ILE A 66 -1.73 8.89 0.62
N ILE A 67 -1.36 8.56 -0.61
CA ILE A 67 -0.83 7.24 -0.97
C ILE A 67 0.45 6.94 -0.19
N PHE A 68 1.38 7.89 -0.13
CA PHE A 68 2.62 7.74 0.63
C PHE A 68 2.36 7.53 2.12
N LYS A 69 1.47 8.31 2.73
CA LYS A 69 1.10 8.15 4.15
C LYS A 69 0.55 6.75 4.41
N PHE A 70 -0.40 6.30 3.58
CA PHE A 70 -0.99 4.96 3.67
C PHE A 70 0.08 3.86 3.58
N MET A 71 0.92 3.90 2.55
CA MET A 71 2.02 2.95 2.38
C MET A 71 3.00 2.96 3.54
N ARG A 72 3.41 4.15 4.01
CA ARG A 72 4.34 4.30 5.12
C ARG A 72 3.77 3.71 6.41
N THR A 73 2.48 3.94 6.69
CA THR A 73 1.78 3.32 7.82
C THR A 73 1.91 1.79 7.74
N LEU A 74 1.57 1.21 6.59
CA LEU A 74 1.61 -0.23 6.37
C LEU A 74 3.01 -0.82 6.56
N CYS A 75 4.00 -0.20 5.92
CA CYS A 75 5.38 -0.69 5.91
C CYS A 75 6.02 -0.54 7.30
N ASN A 76 5.76 0.55 8.02
CA ASN A 76 6.31 0.77 9.36
C ASN A 76 5.83 -0.26 10.38
N ALA A 77 4.56 -0.68 10.31
CA ALA A 77 4.03 -1.67 11.25
C ALA A 77 4.68 -3.06 11.11
N LYS A 78 5.27 -3.35 9.95
CA LYS A 78 5.97 -4.61 9.67
C LYS A 78 7.46 -4.46 9.41
N LYS A 79 8.01 -3.24 9.52
CA LYS A 79 9.41 -2.93 9.17
C LYS A 79 9.77 -3.50 7.79
N VAL A 80 8.91 -3.26 6.81
CA VAL A 80 9.07 -3.78 5.45
C VAL A 80 10.24 -3.08 4.78
N GLU A 81 11.19 -3.87 4.28
CA GLU A 81 12.36 -3.36 3.58
C GLU A 81 12.01 -2.70 2.24
N ALA A 82 12.80 -1.70 1.82
CA ALA A 82 12.57 -0.92 0.60
C ALA A 82 12.37 -1.76 -0.67
N TYR A 83 13.17 -2.82 -0.84
CA TYR A 83 13.09 -3.65 -2.05
C TYR A 83 11.76 -4.43 -2.14
N LEU A 84 11.18 -4.85 -1.01
CA LEU A 84 9.87 -5.51 -0.97
C LEU A 84 8.76 -4.55 -1.40
N VAL A 85 8.89 -3.27 -1.07
CA VAL A 85 7.94 -2.25 -1.53
C VAL A 85 8.02 -2.05 -3.04
N ILE A 86 9.22 -2.06 -3.63
CA ILE A 86 9.39 -2.04 -5.09
C ILE A 86 8.76 -3.30 -5.74
N ILE A 87 8.94 -4.47 -5.14
CA ILE A 87 8.30 -5.72 -5.62
C ILE A 87 6.77 -5.62 -5.55
N SER A 88 6.22 -4.98 -4.50
CA SER A 88 4.77 -4.81 -4.39
C SER A 88 4.19 -4.00 -5.56
N LEU A 89 4.92 -2.99 -6.04
CA LEU A 89 4.54 -2.23 -7.24
C LEU A 89 4.52 -3.10 -8.50
N VAL A 90 5.45 -4.04 -8.65
CA VAL A 90 5.46 -5.01 -9.75
C VAL A 90 4.19 -5.88 -9.69
N TYR A 91 3.80 -6.35 -8.50
CA TYR A 91 2.56 -7.11 -8.34
C TYR A 91 1.31 -6.29 -8.65
N ILE A 92 1.27 -5.02 -8.24
CA ILE A 92 0.17 -4.11 -8.59
C ILE A 92 0.07 -4.00 -10.10
N LYS A 93 1.16 -3.63 -10.80
CA LYS A 93 1.15 -3.47 -12.28
C LYS A 93 0.69 -4.74 -13.00
N ARG A 94 1.20 -5.90 -12.58
CA ARG A 94 0.78 -7.20 -13.12
C ARG A 94 -0.69 -7.50 -12.89
N LEU A 95 -1.22 -7.16 -11.70
CA LEU A 95 -2.65 -7.34 -11.41
C LEU A 95 -3.50 -6.46 -12.33
N LEU A 96 -3.15 -5.18 -12.49
CA LEU A 96 -3.87 -4.26 -13.36
C LEU A 96 -3.92 -4.75 -14.80
N GLU A 97 -2.77 -5.20 -15.32
CA GLU A 97 -2.63 -5.73 -16.68
C GLU A 97 -3.39 -7.06 -16.87
N CYS A 98 -3.12 -8.07 -16.03
CA CYS A 98 -3.70 -9.40 -16.19
C CYS A 98 -5.21 -9.44 -15.93
N ALA A 99 -5.71 -8.64 -14.98
CA ALA A 99 -7.14 -8.58 -14.66
C ALA A 99 -7.88 -7.51 -15.46
N ASN A 100 -7.17 -6.73 -16.28
CA ASN A 100 -7.72 -5.62 -17.06
C ASN A 100 -8.53 -4.62 -16.21
N ILE A 101 -7.96 -4.23 -15.06
CA ILE A 101 -8.54 -3.28 -14.10
C ILE A 101 -7.65 -2.05 -13.94
N ASN A 102 -8.24 -0.97 -13.43
CA ASN A 102 -7.57 0.28 -13.15
C ASN A 102 -7.51 0.53 -11.62
N LEU A 103 -6.52 1.30 -11.19
CA LEU A 103 -6.56 1.89 -9.84
C LEU A 103 -7.52 3.07 -9.86
N CYS A 104 -8.53 3.04 -9.00
CA CYS A 104 -9.53 4.09 -8.85
C CYS A 104 -9.78 4.39 -7.36
N PRO A 105 -10.48 5.48 -7.02
CA PRO A 105 -10.71 5.88 -5.63
C PRO A 105 -11.28 4.78 -4.73
N SER A 106 -12.14 3.89 -5.24
CA SER A 106 -12.77 2.84 -4.46
C SER A 106 -11.92 1.59 -4.24
N ASN A 107 -10.82 1.39 -4.98
CA ASN A 107 -10.09 0.12 -4.95
C ASN A 107 -8.59 0.20 -4.62
N TRP A 108 -7.99 1.39 -4.75
CA TRP A 108 -6.53 1.51 -4.71
C TRP A 108 -5.94 1.06 -3.37
N LYS A 109 -6.61 1.35 -2.23
CA LYS A 109 -6.12 0.94 -0.92
C LYS A 109 -6.11 -0.57 -0.75
N ARG A 110 -7.18 -1.26 -1.17
CA ARG A 110 -7.27 -2.72 -1.06
C ARG A 110 -6.22 -3.41 -1.94
N ILE A 111 -6.01 -2.91 -3.14
CA ILE A 111 -4.98 -3.44 -4.06
C ILE A 111 -3.58 -3.22 -3.48
N VAL A 112 -3.26 -2.00 -3.04
CA VAL A 112 -1.95 -1.67 -2.44
C VAL A 112 -1.71 -2.47 -1.17
N PHE A 113 -2.70 -2.54 -0.28
CA PHE A 113 -2.63 -3.33 0.94
C PHE A 113 -2.40 -4.81 0.65
N GLY A 114 -3.17 -5.39 -0.28
CA GLY A 114 -3.01 -6.78 -0.70
C GLY A 114 -1.62 -7.07 -1.26
N ALA A 115 -1.07 -6.19 -2.11
CA ALA A 115 0.28 -6.34 -2.63
C ALA A 115 1.36 -6.27 -1.53
N ILE A 116 1.20 -5.36 -0.56
CA ILE A 116 2.11 -5.26 0.59
C ILE A 116 2.01 -6.52 1.47
N LEU A 117 0.81 -7.04 1.73
CA LEU A 117 0.64 -8.30 2.48
C LEU A 117 1.32 -9.47 1.78
N LEU A 118 1.24 -9.55 0.45
CA LEU A 118 1.88 -10.60 -0.34
C LEU A 118 3.41 -10.56 -0.20
N VAL A 119 4.04 -9.38 -0.34
CA VAL A 119 5.50 -9.27 -0.21
C VAL A 119 5.96 -9.47 1.23
N VAL A 120 5.19 -9.04 2.24
CA VAL A 120 5.48 -9.36 3.64
C VAL A 120 5.48 -10.86 3.87
N LYS A 121 4.51 -11.58 3.30
CA LYS A 121 4.41 -13.02 3.46
C LYS A 121 5.53 -13.77 2.74
N PHE A 122 5.90 -13.32 1.54
CA PHE A 122 6.95 -13.93 0.73
C PHE A 122 8.36 -13.61 1.26
N GLY A 123 8.59 -12.37 1.70
CA GLY A 123 9.90 -11.89 2.16
C GLY A 123 10.20 -12.19 3.63
N SER A 124 9.33 -12.92 4.34
CA SER A 124 9.61 -13.30 5.73
C SER A 124 10.39 -14.61 5.81
N ASP A 125 11.49 -14.62 6.54
CA ASP A 125 12.26 -15.84 6.87
C ASP A 125 11.49 -16.85 7.73
N VAL A 126 10.32 -16.44 8.25
CA VAL A 126 9.42 -17.24 9.07
C VAL A 126 8.03 -17.24 8.44
N ALA A 127 7.33 -18.37 8.51
CA ALA A 127 5.97 -18.48 8.01
C ALA A 127 5.02 -17.49 8.71
N VAL A 128 4.57 -16.47 7.96
CA VAL A 128 3.58 -15.50 8.45
C VAL A 128 2.17 -15.96 8.09
N CYS A 129 1.36 -16.24 9.12
CA CYS A 129 -0.05 -16.58 8.94
C CYS A 129 -0.95 -15.32 8.94
N ASN A 130 -2.12 -15.43 8.31
CA ASN A 130 -3.08 -14.32 8.21
C ASN A 130 -3.50 -13.81 9.60
N LYS A 131 -3.66 -14.70 10.60
CA LYS A 131 -3.96 -14.32 11.99
C LYS A 131 -2.92 -13.37 12.59
N HIS A 132 -1.65 -13.55 12.24
CA HIS A 132 -0.59 -12.67 12.71
C HIS A 132 -0.61 -11.32 11.98
N LEU A 133 -0.90 -11.31 10.68
CA LEU A 133 -1.07 -10.08 9.91
C LEU A 133 -2.25 -9.26 10.46
N CYS A 134 -3.42 -9.88 10.65
CA CYS A 134 -4.60 -9.23 11.21
C CYS A 134 -4.30 -8.52 12.54
N LYS A 135 -3.57 -9.16 13.46
CA LYS A 135 -3.19 -8.54 14.75
C LYS A 135 -2.28 -7.32 14.61
N VAL A 136 -1.43 -7.28 13.59
CA VAL A 136 -0.53 -6.14 13.36
C VAL A 136 -1.27 -4.98 12.73
N PHE A 137 -2.15 -5.26 11.76
CA PHE A 137 -2.92 -4.22 11.08
C PHE A 137 -4.16 -3.76 11.85
N GLU A 138 -4.69 -4.55 12.79
CA GLU A 138 -5.77 -4.15 13.70
C GLU A 138 -5.38 -2.98 14.62
N LYS A 139 -4.08 -2.79 14.87
CA LYS A 139 -3.57 -1.66 15.65
C LYS A 139 -3.48 -0.35 14.86
N MET A 140 -3.75 -0.36 13.56
CA MET A 140 -3.78 0.86 12.75
C MET A 140 -5.12 1.56 12.92
N THR A 141 -5.09 2.81 13.36
CA THR A 141 -6.29 3.64 13.52
C THR A 141 -6.73 4.28 12.20
N VAL A 142 -7.99 4.73 12.14
CA VAL A 142 -8.59 5.39 10.97
C VAL A 142 -7.76 6.60 10.52
N ASP A 143 -7.21 7.39 11.45
CA ASP A 143 -6.35 8.55 11.12
C ASP A 143 -5.05 8.19 10.40
N ASN A 144 -4.66 6.91 10.44
CA ASN A 144 -3.46 6.37 9.81
C ASN A 144 -3.74 5.74 8.43
N MET A 145 -5.01 5.59 8.03
CA MET A 145 -5.47 5.07 6.73
C MET A 145 -6.12 6.14 5.86
#